data_AF-A0AAD9KB54-F1
#
_entry.id   AF-A0AAD9KB54-F1
#
_cell.length_a   1.000
_cell.length_b   1.000
_cell.length_c   1.000
_cell.angle_alpha   90.00
_cell.angle_beta   90.00
_cell.angle_gamma   90.00
#
_symmetry.space_group_name_H-M   'P 1'
#
loop_
_entity.id
_entity.type
_entity.pdbx_description
1 polymer ?
#
loop_
_entity_poly.entity_id
_entity_poly.type
_entity_poly.pdbx_seq_one_letter_code
_entity_poly.pdbx_strand_id
1 'polypeptide(L)'
;MDSVRSNSRMSTRKKKKKEREKIVQGFWSKSALLQCDVITDVIDKADHIKITSCSKDAYAWWLDAIQTLYPENKSHGRGDRIKWHPEVGVTIQLDKDGTLRIKGKKHLDWFAENIEKILASGSKDLAAPAELGHIIDIHMRLEDGYTVHDLLDHLPTTGALKHGPTYIYRLWRGLLDQWGGRGGDLYVISPLIDARRVSDVLLAIIKHRNFRNKVHIFTMPNCDGENKWPKVIRDAKEIVRELKSPNKKRLVAEERLRLAEEHLEVSFGRFHCKLIANCSPETGQAEILLTSASFHKWHFDIESGDTVTYFRLSAENIINHYLAPLGLEQQVSVLESPDASEEGTVITEGVPPTGNGIGESNAGQE
;
A
#
# COMPACT_ATOMS: atom_id res chain seq x y z
N MET A 1 43.58 -2.66 3.88
CA MET A 1 42.75 -2.43 5.09
C MET A 1 41.49 -1.59 4.81
N ASP A 2 41.29 -1.02 3.61
CA ASP A 2 40.13 -0.18 3.29
C ASP A 2 38.83 -0.94 2.97
N SER A 3 38.92 -2.20 2.54
CA SER A 3 37.76 -3.04 2.22
C SER A 3 36.88 -3.37 3.45
N VAL A 4 37.49 -3.60 4.61
CA VAL A 4 36.77 -3.96 5.85
C VAL A 4 36.04 -2.74 6.45
N ARG A 5 36.61 -1.53 6.33
CA ARG A 5 35.97 -0.28 6.77
C ARG A 5 34.78 0.13 5.90
N SER A 6 34.81 -0.21 4.61
CA SER A 6 33.71 0.00 3.67
C SER A 6 32.45 -0.81 4.05
N ASN A 7 32.62 -2.10 4.34
CA ASN A 7 31.52 -3.00 4.66
C ASN A 7 30.85 -2.67 6.01
N SER A 8 31.62 -2.28 7.03
CA SER A 8 31.09 -1.86 8.33
C SER A 8 30.23 -0.57 8.25
N ARG A 9 30.66 0.41 7.43
CA ARG A 9 29.90 1.65 7.19
C ARG A 9 28.62 1.42 6.38
N MET A 10 28.61 0.47 5.46
CA MET A 10 27.40 0.09 4.71
C MET A 10 26.37 -0.62 5.61
N SER A 11 26.83 -1.54 6.46
CA SER A 11 25.97 -2.27 7.40
C SER A 11 25.28 -1.33 8.40
N THR A 12 26.04 -0.40 9.00
CA THR A 12 25.50 0.60 9.93
C THR A 12 24.51 1.58 9.28
N ARG A 13 24.75 2.00 8.04
CA ARG A 13 23.80 2.83 7.26
C ARG A 13 22.49 2.10 6.96
N LYS A 14 22.55 0.83 6.56
CA LYS A 14 21.36 0.00 6.31
C LYS A 14 20.53 -0.20 7.58
N LYS A 15 21.19 -0.48 8.72
CA LYS A 15 20.52 -0.63 10.01
C LYS A 15 19.82 0.65 10.45
N LYS A 16 20.52 1.79 10.35
CA LYS A 16 19.96 3.11 10.68
C LYS A 16 18.78 3.48 9.77
N LYS A 17 18.85 3.15 8.48
CA LYS A 17 17.72 3.38 7.55
C LYS A 17 16.48 2.57 7.97
N LYS A 18 16.62 1.27 8.24
CA LYS A 18 15.53 0.40 8.70
C LYS A 18 14.89 0.89 10.01
N GLU A 19 15.70 1.36 10.95
CA GLU A 19 15.22 1.90 12.23
C GLU A 19 14.37 3.16 12.04
N ARG A 20 14.80 4.08 11.16
CA ARG A 20 14.04 5.29 10.82
C ARG A 20 12.73 4.96 10.11
N GLU A 21 12.76 4.04 9.16
CA GLU A 21 11.57 3.52 8.49
C GLU A 21 10.59 2.93 9.51
N LYS A 22 11.09 2.13 10.47
CA LYS A 22 10.26 1.57 11.55
C LYS A 22 9.62 2.64 12.42
N ILE A 23 10.31 3.75 12.72
CA ILE A 23 9.74 4.85 13.51
C ILE A 23 8.62 5.56 12.74
N VAL A 24 8.84 5.87 11.46
CA VAL A 24 7.81 6.51 10.62
C VAL A 24 6.65 5.57 10.34
N GLN A 25 6.90 4.29 10.08
CA GLN A 25 5.85 3.27 9.92
C GLN A 25 5.10 3.04 11.24
N GLY A 26 5.81 3.06 12.37
CA GLY A 26 5.23 2.96 13.71
C GLY A 26 4.34 4.16 14.07
N PHE A 27 4.62 5.33 13.51
CA PHE A 27 3.68 6.46 13.56
C PHE A 27 2.38 6.10 12.82
N TRP A 28 2.46 5.58 11.59
CA TRP A 28 1.26 5.19 10.81
C TRP A 28 0.45 4.02 11.40
N SER A 29 1.03 3.21 12.29
CA SER A 29 0.34 2.08 12.92
C SER A 29 -0.47 2.43 14.15
N LYS A 30 -0.38 3.65 14.68
CA LYS A 30 -1.11 4.05 15.88
C LYS A 30 -2.52 4.52 15.57
N SER A 31 -3.49 3.89 16.23
CA SER A 31 -4.94 4.07 16.06
C SER A 31 -5.44 5.51 16.21
N ALA A 32 -4.79 6.33 17.07
CA ALA A 32 -5.17 7.74 17.26
C ALA A 32 -5.06 8.60 15.98
N LEU A 33 -4.26 8.17 15.01
CA LEU A 33 -4.05 8.86 13.73
C LEU A 33 -5.03 8.43 12.65
N LEU A 34 -5.69 7.27 12.80
CA LEU A 34 -6.82 6.88 11.97
C LEU A 34 -8.02 7.83 12.16
N GLN A 35 -8.04 8.56 13.28
CA GLN A 35 -9.07 9.57 13.58
C GLN A 35 -8.65 11.00 13.20
N CYS A 36 -7.36 11.22 12.93
CA CYS A 36 -6.88 12.52 12.49
C CYS A 36 -7.02 12.59 10.96
N ASP A 37 -8.17 13.09 10.51
CA ASP A 37 -8.50 13.30 9.10
C ASP A 37 -7.51 14.23 8.38
N VAL A 38 -6.71 14.96 9.17
CA VAL A 38 -5.57 15.79 8.77
C VAL A 38 -4.63 14.97 7.90
N ILE A 39 -4.68 15.23 6.60
CA ILE A 39 -3.79 14.58 5.65
C ILE A 39 -2.39 15.09 5.90
N THR A 40 -1.54 14.23 6.44
CA THR A 40 -0.13 14.55 6.69
C THR A 40 0.74 13.45 6.12
N ASP A 41 1.29 13.61 4.91
CA ASP A 41 2.34 12.67 4.49
C ASP A 41 3.59 12.96 5.31
N VAL A 42 3.99 11.99 6.13
CA VAL A 42 5.24 12.03 6.88
C VAL A 42 6.34 11.41 6.03
N ILE A 43 7.30 12.24 5.64
CA ILE A 43 8.41 11.88 4.76
C ILE A 43 9.71 12.03 5.52
N ASP A 44 10.45 10.95 5.64
CA ASP A 44 11.82 10.98 6.15
C ASP A 44 12.83 11.35 5.05
N LYS A 45 13.62 12.40 5.28
CA LYS A 45 14.70 12.87 4.38
C LYS A 45 16.11 12.68 4.98
N ALA A 46 16.26 11.86 6.03
CA ALA A 46 17.49 11.59 6.77
C ALA A 46 18.01 12.73 7.66
N ASP A 47 18.02 13.97 7.16
CA ASP A 47 18.40 15.17 7.92
C ASP A 47 17.19 15.88 8.56
N HIS A 48 15.98 15.55 8.12
CA HIS A 48 14.73 16.05 8.67
C HIS A 48 13.55 15.13 8.38
N ILE A 49 12.48 15.33 9.13
CA ILE A 49 11.14 14.83 8.81
C ILE A 49 10.37 15.98 8.16
N LYS A 50 9.77 15.73 7.00
CA LYS A 50 8.90 16.65 6.28
C LYS A 50 7.47 16.12 6.39
N ILE A 51 6.55 16.96 6.81
CA ILE A 51 5.13 16.65 6.91
C ILE A 51 4.38 17.56 5.95
N THR A 52 3.68 16.98 4.98
CA THR A 52 2.91 17.75 3.99
C THR A 52 1.43 17.48 4.08
N SER A 53 0.63 18.53 3.88
CA SER A 53 -0.80 18.42 3.72
C SER A 53 -1.25 19.00 2.39
N CYS A 54 -2.31 18.43 1.82
CA CYS A 54 -3.02 19.03 0.69
C CYS A 54 -4.16 19.95 1.12
N SER A 55 -4.43 20.10 2.43
CA SER A 55 -5.40 21.07 2.93
C SER A 55 -4.85 22.50 2.84
N LYS A 56 -5.69 23.43 2.38
CA LYS A 56 -5.35 24.87 2.38
C LYS A 56 -5.25 25.44 3.80
N ASP A 57 -5.92 24.80 4.74
CA ASP A 57 -6.00 25.24 6.14
C ASP A 57 -4.87 24.66 7.00
N ALA A 58 -4.04 23.78 6.41
CA ALA A 58 -2.96 23.10 7.12
C ALA A 58 -1.96 24.07 7.78
N TYR A 59 -1.69 25.22 7.14
CA TYR A 59 -0.83 26.25 7.73
C TYR A 59 -1.43 26.81 9.02
N ALA A 60 -2.69 27.25 8.99
CA ALA A 60 -3.36 27.82 10.15
C ALA A 60 -3.47 26.80 11.28
N TRP A 61 -3.77 25.55 10.93
CA TRP A 61 -3.91 24.46 11.87
C TRP A 61 -2.58 24.08 12.54
N TRP A 62 -1.50 23.92 11.76
CA TRP A 62 -0.17 23.67 12.35
C TRP A 62 0.25 24.81 13.26
N LEU A 63 -0.02 26.04 12.84
CA LEU A 63 0.31 27.23 13.62
C LEU A 63 -0.39 27.19 14.98
N ASP A 64 -1.70 26.95 14.99
CA ASP A 64 -2.54 26.82 16.18
C ASP A 64 -2.08 25.66 17.10
N ALA A 65 -1.91 24.47 16.52
CA ALA A 65 -1.48 23.27 17.25
C ALA A 65 -0.12 23.45 17.94
N ILE A 66 0.86 24.02 17.23
CA ILE A 66 2.22 24.22 17.73
C ILE A 66 2.28 25.38 18.73
N GLN A 67 1.55 26.47 18.50
CA GLN A 67 1.47 27.59 19.45
C GLN A 67 0.82 27.18 20.77
N THR A 68 -0.19 26.30 20.72
CA THR A 68 -0.83 25.75 21.90
C THR A 68 0.15 24.96 22.77
N LEU A 69 1.04 24.17 22.16
CA LEU A 69 2.02 23.37 22.89
C LEU A 69 3.30 24.12 23.27
N TYR A 70 3.68 25.12 22.49
CA TYR A 70 4.91 25.89 22.68
C TYR A 70 4.64 27.41 22.68
N PRO A 71 3.82 27.92 23.60
CA PRO A 71 3.38 29.31 23.61
C PRO A 71 4.53 30.29 23.87
N GLU A 72 5.54 29.88 24.64
CA GLU A 72 6.67 30.73 25.03
C GLU A 72 7.76 30.84 23.95
N ASN A 73 7.74 29.95 22.96
CA ASN A 73 8.71 29.95 21.86
C ASN A 73 8.31 31.00 20.83
N LYS A 74 8.71 32.26 21.07
CA LYS A 74 8.49 33.38 20.16
C LYS A 74 8.93 33.03 18.75
N SER A 75 7.96 33.01 17.83
CA SER A 75 8.15 32.80 16.41
C SER A 75 9.15 33.81 15.85
N HIS A 76 10.38 33.38 15.56
CA HIS A 76 11.33 34.21 14.82
C HIS A 76 11.05 34.04 13.32
N GLY A 77 10.05 34.76 12.82
CA GLY A 77 9.71 34.79 11.40
C GLY A 77 10.55 35.82 10.66
N ARG A 78 11.47 35.39 9.79
CA ARG A 78 11.97 36.20 8.68
C ARG A 78 11.38 35.63 7.38
N GLY A 79 10.50 36.37 6.72
CA GLY A 79 9.90 35.99 5.45
C GLY A 79 8.76 34.96 5.57
N ASP A 80 8.68 34.02 4.63
CA ASP A 80 7.56 33.08 4.46
C ASP A 80 7.57 31.85 5.39
N ARG A 81 8.31 31.91 6.51
CA ARG A 81 8.59 30.74 7.36
C ARG A 81 8.57 31.09 8.85
N ILE A 82 7.92 30.24 9.63
CA ILE A 82 7.94 30.30 11.10
C ILE A 82 8.79 29.16 11.64
N LYS A 83 9.55 29.42 12.72
CA LYS A 83 10.39 28.41 13.38
C LYS A 83 10.17 28.38 14.89
N TRP A 84 10.20 27.18 15.44
CA TRP A 84 10.19 26.90 16.89
C TRP A 84 11.37 26.02 17.26
N HIS A 85 11.85 26.18 18.49
CA HIS A 85 12.96 25.41 19.07
C HIS A 85 12.47 24.77 20.37
N PRO A 86 11.67 23.69 20.27
CA PRO A 86 11.06 23.06 21.44
C PRO A 86 12.11 22.51 22.42
N GLU A 87 13.27 22.09 21.92
CA GLU A 87 14.38 21.59 22.71
C GLU A 87 15.73 21.78 22.01
N VAL A 88 16.82 21.60 22.77
CA VAL A 88 18.18 21.68 22.24
C VAL A 88 18.42 20.59 21.20
N GLY A 89 18.68 21.03 19.96
CA GLY A 89 18.96 20.13 18.85
C GLY A 89 17.73 19.75 18.02
N VAL A 90 16.59 20.42 18.22
CA VAL A 90 15.39 20.31 17.39
C VAL A 90 14.93 21.69 16.91
N THR A 91 14.57 21.76 15.64
CA THR A 91 13.93 22.92 15.03
C THR A 91 12.69 22.48 14.27
N ILE A 92 11.54 23.00 14.65
CA ILE A 92 10.30 22.88 13.87
C ILE A 92 10.21 24.09 12.95
N GLN A 93 9.92 23.88 11.67
CA GLN A 93 9.76 24.93 10.67
C GLN A 93 8.42 24.74 9.95
N LEU A 94 7.59 25.78 9.90
CA LEU A 94 6.35 25.81 9.13
C LEU A 94 6.50 26.76 7.94
N ASP A 95 6.33 26.23 6.74
CA ASP A 95 6.30 26.99 5.48
C ASP A 95 4.84 27.46 5.19
N LYS A 96 4.65 28.60 4.52
CA LYS A 96 3.31 29.16 4.18
C LYS A 96 2.38 28.21 3.42
N ASP A 97 2.93 27.20 2.75
CA ASP A 97 2.16 26.18 2.03
C ASP A 97 1.58 25.09 2.94
N GLY A 98 1.78 25.19 4.26
CA GLY A 98 1.33 24.20 5.23
C GLY A 98 2.32 23.04 5.44
N THR A 99 3.51 23.10 4.83
CA THR A 99 4.56 22.10 5.05
C THR A 99 5.24 22.32 6.40
N LEU A 100 5.21 21.29 7.25
CA LEU A 100 6.00 21.24 8.48
C LEU A 100 7.33 20.50 8.25
N ARG A 101 8.42 21.00 8.81
CA ARG A 101 9.72 20.32 8.80
C ARG A 101 10.30 20.28 10.19
N ILE A 102 10.71 19.09 10.64
CA ILE A 102 11.33 18.86 11.94
C ILE A 102 12.78 18.47 11.67
N LYS A 103 13.70 19.34 12.06
CA LYS A 103 15.13 19.26 11.75
C LYS A 103 15.97 19.17 13.03
N GLY A 104 17.23 18.78 12.88
CA GLY A 104 18.22 18.82 13.96
C GLY A 104 18.76 17.43 14.32
N LYS A 105 19.62 17.35 15.34
CA LYS A 105 20.28 16.07 15.70
C LYS A 105 19.32 15.09 16.38
N LYS A 106 18.27 15.59 17.03
CA LYS A 106 17.27 14.81 17.79
C LYS A 106 15.87 14.81 17.16
N HIS A 107 15.76 15.20 15.88
CA HIS A 107 14.46 15.40 15.23
C HIS A 107 13.57 14.16 15.20
N LEU A 108 14.17 12.97 15.14
CA LEU A 108 13.45 11.70 15.06
C LEU A 108 12.88 11.25 16.39
N ASP A 109 13.72 11.28 17.43
CA ASP A 109 13.32 10.93 18.79
C ASP A 109 12.22 11.89 19.24
N TRP A 110 12.44 13.19 19.01
CA TRP A 110 11.45 14.22 19.29
C TRP A 110 10.15 14.00 18.50
N PHE A 111 10.23 13.66 17.21
CA PHE A 111 9.04 13.38 16.40
C PHE A 111 8.26 12.21 17.00
N ALA A 112 8.92 11.09 17.29
CA ALA A 112 8.28 9.89 17.84
C ALA A 112 7.58 10.14 19.18
N GLU A 113 8.13 11.03 20.02
CA GLU A 113 7.61 11.33 21.35
C GLU A 113 6.53 12.42 21.39
N ASN A 114 6.53 13.35 20.41
CA ASN A 114 5.75 14.59 20.53
C ASN A 114 4.73 14.82 19.42
N ILE A 115 4.86 14.18 18.25
CA ILE A 115 3.96 14.48 17.12
C ILE A 115 2.49 14.19 17.45
N GLU A 116 2.20 13.13 18.19
CA GLU A 116 0.84 12.79 18.60
C GLU A 116 0.21 13.87 19.49
N LYS A 117 1.01 14.47 20.37
CA LYS A 117 0.54 15.57 21.22
C LYS A 117 0.18 16.79 20.37
N ILE A 118 0.99 17.08 19.35
CA ILE A 118 0.72 18.18 18.40
C ILE A 118 -0.55 17.90 17.60
N LEU A 119 -0.73 16.65 17.18
CA LEU A 119 -1.91 16.29 16.41
C LEU A 119 -3.18 16.32 17.27
N ALA A 120 -3.07 15.98 18.55
CA ALA A 120 -4.16 16.08 19.52
C ALA A 120 -4.47 17.52 19.97
N SER A 121 -3.51 18.46 19.85
CA SER A 121 -3.69 19.86 20.26
C SER A 121 -4.27 20.76 19.17
N GLY A 122 -4.29 20.33 17.91
CA GLY A 122 -4.90 21.10 16.83
C GLY A 122 -6.43 21.14 16.94
N SER A 123 -7.02 22.26 16.51
CA SER A 123 -8.48 22.40 16.42
C SER A 123 -9.13 21.28 15.59
N LYS A 124 -10.35 20.84 15.97
CA LYS A 124 -11.00 19.63 15.44
C LYS A 124 -11.41 19.69 13.95
N ASP A 125 -11.34 20.85 13.32
CA ASP A 125 -11.97 21.07 12.00
C ASP A 125 -10.95 21.36 10.89
N LEU A 126 -9.89 20.55 10.77
CA LEU A 126 -9.23 20.43 9.47
C LEU A 126 -10.03 19.42 8.65
N ALA A 127 -10.94 19.91 7.81
CA ALA A 127 -11.65 19.04 6.89
C ALA A 127 -10.63 18.17 6.14
N ALA A 128 -10.79 16.84 6.21
CA ALA A 128 -10.18 15.98 5.21
C ALA A 128 -10.53 16.59 3.85
N PRO A 129 -9.60 16.65 2.89
CA PRO A 129 -9.91 16.94 1.52
C PRO A 129 -10.70 15.75 1.00
N ALA A 130 -11.99 15.75 1.30
CA ALA A 130 -13.01 15.00 0.59
C ALA A 130 -12.80 15.18 -0.92
N GLU A 131 -12.27 16.35 -1.34
CA GLU A 131 -11.81 16.62 -2.69
C GLU A 131 -10.83 15.58 -3.26
N LEU A 132 -9.79 15.12 -2.54
CA LEU A 132 -8.79 14.24 -3.17
C LEU A 132 -9.36 12.85 -3.47
N GLY A 133 -9.97 12.21 -2.47
CA GLY A 133 -10.58 10.89 -2.65
C GLY A 133 -11.66 10.94 -3.72
N HIS A 134 -12.58 11.91 -3.63
CA HIS A 134 -13.65 12.08 -4.60
C HIS A 134 -13.14 12.37 -6.02
N ILE A 135 -12.11 13.20 -6.21
CA ILE A 135 -11.56 13.45 -7.55
C ILE A 135 -10.86 12.22 -8.09
N ILE A 136 -10.17 11.44 -7.24
CA ILE A 136 -9.63 10.13 -7.64
C ILE A 136 -10.77 9.19 -8.04
N ASP A 137 -11.87 9.17 -7.29
CA ASP A 137 -13.04 8.33 -7.57
C ASP A 137 -13.69 8.68 -8.90
N ILE A 138 -13.82 9.97 -9.20
CA ILE A 138 -14.27 10.44 -10.52
C ILE A 138 -13.31 9.99 -11.62
N HIS A 139 -11.98 10.14 -11.41
CA HIS A 139 -10.99 9.78 -12.42
C HIS A 139 -10.97 8.27 -12.70
N MET A 140 -10.97 7.47 -11.63
CA MET A 140 -11.06 6.01 -11.67
C MET A 140 -12.48 5.54 -12.00
N ARG A 141 -13.46 6.45 -12.13
CA ARG A 141 -14.88 6.16 -12.40
C ARG A 141 -15.46 5.12 -11.44
N LEU A 142 -15.21 5.30 -10.14
CA LEU A 142 -15.72 4.43 -9.08
C LEU A 142 -17.17 4.79 -8.67
N GLU A 143 -17.66 5.97 -9.08
CA GLU A 143 -19.01 6.47 -8.78
C GLU A 143 -20.01 6.24 -9.93
N ASP A 144 -19.78 5.26 -10.82
CA ASP A 144 -20.62 5.05 -12.01
C ASP A 144 -21.91 4.23 -11.74
N GLY A 145 -22.31 4.14 -10.48
CA GLY A 145 -23.55 3.51 -10.02
C GLY A 145 -23.48 2.00 -9.80
N TYR A 146 -22.30 1.38 -9.97
CA TYR A 146 -22.09 -0.05 -9.73
C TYR A 146 -21.02 -0.27 -8.67
N THR A 147 -21.36 -0.98 -7.60
CA THR A 147 -20.36 -1.39 -6.60
C THR A 147 -19.65 -2.68 -7.02
N VAL A 148 -18.50 -2.96 -6.41
CA VAL A 148 -17.82 -4.25 -6.56
C VAL A 148 -18.75 -5.40 -6.17
N HIS A 149 -19.56 -5.23 -5.12
CA HIS A 149 -20.51 -6.25 -4.68
C HIS A 149 -21.56 -6.52 -5.74
N ASP A 150 -22.16 -5.46 -6.32
CA ASP A 150 -23.13 -5.61 -7.42
C ASP A 150 -22.52 -6.37 -8.60
N LEU A 151 -21.29 -6.02 -8.99
CA LEU A 151 -20.62 -6.67 -10.11
C LEU A 151 -20.33 -8.15 -9.81
N LEU A 152 -19.85 -8.47 -8.61
CA LEU A 152 -19.55 -9.84 -8.20
C LEU A 152 -20.82 -10.70 -8.05
N ASP A 153 -21.93 -10.14 -7.55
CA ASP A 153 -23.20 -10.86 -7.41
C ASP A 153 -23.78 -11.28 -8.78
N HIS A 154 -23.44 -10.53 -9.84
CA HIS A 154 -23.80 -10.86 -11.22
C HIS A 154 -22.75 -11.72 -11.96
N LEU A 155 -21.72 -12.19 -11.25
CA LEU A 155 -20.71 -13.11 -11.78
C LEU A 155 -20.96 -14.53 -11.24
N PRO A 156 -21.31 -15.50 -12.10
CA PRO A 156 -21.40 -16.90 -11.69
C PRO A 156 -20.08 -17.37 -11.09
N THR A 157 -20.16 -18.25 -10.08
CA THR A 157 -18.97 -18.83 -9.42
C THR A 157 -18.05 -19.61 -10.37
N THR A 158 -18.61 -20.11 -11.48
CA THR A 158 -17.86 -20.78 -12.57
C THR A 158 -17.15 -19.80 -13.52
N GLY A 159 -17.39 -18.49 -13.38
CA GLY A 159 -17.01 -17.46 -14.34
C GLY A 159 -18.05 -17.23 -15.43
N ALA A 160 -17.83 -16.19 -16.25
CA ALA A 160 -18.68 -15.82 -17.37
C ALA A 160 -17.92 -15.07 -18.47
N LEU A 161 -18.55 -14.97 -19.64
CA LEU A 161 -18.16 -14.00 -20.67
C LEU A 161 -18.76 -12.63 -20.30
N LYS A 162 -17.91 -11.61 -20.22
CA LYS A 162 -18.31 -10.24 -19.89
C LYS A 162 -17.59 -9.25 -20.79
N HIS A 163 -18.16 -8.06 -20.94
CA HIS A 163 -17.55 -7.00 -21.73
C HIS A 163 -16.35 -6.40 -20.98
N GLY A 164 -15.23 -6.28 -21.67
CA GLY A 164 -14.00 -5.69 -21.13
C GLY A 164 -14.21 -4.29 -20.56
N PRO A 165 -14.70 -3.30 -21.36
CA PRO A 165 -14.85 -1.91 -20.92
C PRO A 165 -15.89 -1.70 -19.81
N THR A 166 -17.06 -2.32 -19.94
CA THR A 166 -18.24 -2.00 -19.11
C THR A 166 -18.41 -2.90 -17.91
N TYR A 167 -17.64 -3.99 -17.80
CA TYR A 167 -17.73 -4.93 -16.68
C TYR A 167 -16.36 -5.26 -16.10
N ILE A 168 -15.45 -5.86 -16.88
CA ILE A 168 -14.17 -6.35 -16.34
C ILE A 168 -13.32 -5.20 -15.84
N TYR A 169 -13.20 -4.11 -16.60
CA TYR A 169 -12.44 -2.92 -16.21
C TYR A 169 -13.03 -2.19 -15.00
N ARG A 170 -14.37 -2.20 -14.86
CA ARG A 170 -15.05 -1.66 -13.67
C ARG A 170 -14.73 -2.50 -12.45
N LEU A 171 -14.91 -3.82 -12.56
CA LEU A 171 -14.62 -4.76 -11.49
C LEU A 171 -13.16 -4.69 -11.08
N TRP A 172 -12.24 -4.62 -12.04
CA TRP A 172 -10.80 -4.49 -11.80
C TRP A 172 -10.44 -3.21 -11.01
N ARG A 173 -10.93 -2.03 -11.42
CA ARG A 173 -10.66 -0.77 -10.69
C ARG A 173 -11.31 -0.76 -9.30
N GLY A 174 -12.54 -1.28 -9.19
CA GLY A 174 -13.24 -1.38 -7.92
C GLY A 174 -12.53 -2.32 -6.95
N LEU A 175 -12.04 -3.48 -7.41
CA LEU A 175 -11.24 -4.39 -6.58
C LEU A 175 -9.91 -3.78 -6.17
N LEU A 176 -9.23 -3.09 -7.08
CA LEU A 176 -7.98 -2.39 -6.81
C LEU A 176 -8.16 -1.34 -5.67
N ASP A 177 -9.25 -0.58 -5.72
CA ASP A 177 -9.64 0.37 -4.67
C ASP A 177 -9.98 -0.34 -3.34
N GLN A 178 -10.92 -1.30 -3.41
CA GLN A 178 -11.38 -2.02 -2.23
C GLN A 178 -10.24 -2.74 -1.50
N TRP A 179 -9.33 -3.38 -2.25
CA TRP A 179 -8.20 -4.09 -1.68
C TRP A 179 -7.11 -3.13 -1.17
N GLY A 180 -6.88 -2.01 -1.86
CA GLY A 180 -5.99 -0.97 -1.36
C GLY A 180 -6.44 -0.39 -0.03
N GLY A 181 -7.76 -0.31 0.21
CA GLY A 181 -8.33 0.11 1.49
C GLY A 181 -8.26 -0.94 2.60
N ARG A 182 -8.30 -2.24 2.27
CA ARG A 182 -8.28 -3.35 3.24
C ARG A 182 -6.88 -3.78 3.66
N GLY A 183 -5.87 -3.51 2.82
CA GLY A 183 -4.54 -4.06 2.98
C GLY A 183 -4.39 -5.48 2.40
N GLY A 184 -3.18 -6.04 2.50
CA GLY A 184 -2.68 -7.16 1.72
C GLY A 184 -1.74 -6.73 0.58
N ASP A 185 -0.84 -7.65 0.17
CA ASP A 185 0.01 -7.49 -1.01
C ASP A 185 -0.84 -7.67 -2.27
N LEU A 186 -0.73 -6.72 -3.21
CA LEU A 186 -1.44 -6.76 -4.48
C LEU A 186 -0.55 -7.31 -5.57
N TYR A 187 -1.08 -8.25 -6.35
CA TYR A 187 -0.42 -8.81 -7.52
C TYR A 187 -1.21 -8.42 -8.76
N VAL A 188 -0.57 -7.71 -9.68
CA VAL A 188 -1.10 -7.33 -10.99
C VAL A 188 -0.29 -8.07 -12.03
N ILE A 189 -0.84 -9.18 -12.52
CA ILE A 189 -0.17 -10.07 -13.48
C ILE A 189 -0.87 -9.92 -14.82
N SER A 190 -0.20 -9.33 -15.80
CA SER A 190 -0.74 -9.21 -17.16
C SER A 190 0.40 -9.05 -18.15
N PRO A 191 0.41 -9.78 -19.29
CA PRO A 191 1.48 -9.65 -20.28
C PRO A 191 1.53 -8.24 -20.86
N LEU A 192 0.35 -7.60 -20.97
CA LEU A 192 0.21 -6.23 -21.42
C LEU A 192 -0.44 -5.36 -20.33
N ILE A 193 0.22 -4.26 -19.98
CA ILE A 193 -0.27 -3.17 -19.14
C ILE A 193 0.18 -1.81 -19.70
N ASP A 194 -0.76 -0.91 -19.97
CA ASP A 194 -0.44 0.45 -20.46
C ASP A 194 -0.43 1.52 -19.36
N ALA A 195 0.03 2.71 -19.73
CA ALA A 195 0.22 3.84 -18.84
C ALA A 195 -1.04 4.24 -18.07
N ARG A 196 -2.23 4.08 -18.66
CA ARG A 196 -3.48 4.44 -17.97
C ARG A 196 -3.83 3.46 -16.87
N ARG A 197 -3.53 2.17 -17.06
CA ARG A 197 -3.80 1.14 -16.06
C ARG A 197 -2.77 1.20 -14.94
N VAL A 198 -1.52 1.52 -15.29
CA VAL A 198 -0.49 1.87 -14.30
C VAL A 198 -0.88 3.14 -13.51
N SER A 199 -1.47 4.16 -14.15
CA SER A 199 -1.95 5.34 -13.41
C SER A 199 -3.09 5.00 -12.45
N ASP A 200 -4.01 4.10 -12.81
CA ASP A 200 -5.07 3.65 -11.91
C ASP A 200 -4.47 2.96 -10.66
N VAL A 201 -3.42 2.13 -10.82
CA VAL A 201 -2.67 1.52 -9.72
C VAL A 201 -2.02 2.58 -8.82
N LEU A 202 -1.33 3.57 -9.42
CA LEU A 202 -0.73 4.67 -8.66
C LEU A 202 -1.79 5.45 -7.87
N LEU A 203 -2.94 5.72 -8.48
CA LEU A 203 -4.03 6.46 -7.83
C LEU A 203 -4.66 5.68 -6.69
N ALA A 204 -4.85 4.38 -6.82
CA ALA A 204 -5.29 3.53 -5.72
C ALA A 204 -4.32 3.60 -4.53
N ILE A 205 -3.01 3.47 -4.77
CA ILE A 205 -1.98 3.62 -3.73
C ILE A 205 -2.05 5.02 -3.09
N ILE A 206 -2.21 6.08 -3.90
CA ILE A 206 -2.30 7.47 -3.41
C ILE A 206 -3.57 7.69 -2.57
N LYS A 207 -4.70 7.10 -2.97
CA LYS A 207 -5.99 7.24 -2.29
C LYS A 207 -5.94 6.61 -0.90
N HIS A 208 -5.35 5.42 -0.79
CA HIS A 208 -5.31 4.68 0.47
C HIS A 208 -4.03 5.01 1.26
N ARG A 209 -4.14 5.91 2.24
CA ARG A 209 -3.01 6.36 3.10
C ARG A 209 -2.26 5.23 3.79
N ASN A 210 -2.94 4.11 4.05
CA ASN A 210 -2.40 2.92 4.69
C ASN A 210 -2.03 1.82 3.69
N PHE A 211 -1.72 2.18 2.44
CA PHE A 211 -1.15 1.24 1.49
C PHE A 211 0.26 0.86 1.95
N ARG A 212 0.37 0.01 2.96
CA ARG A 212 1.64 -0.46 3.54
C ARG A 212 2.30 -1.54 2.70
N ASN A 213 1.50 -2.18 1.87
CA ASN A 213 1.85 -3.39 1.18
C ASN A 213 2.40 -3.05 -0.20
N LYS A 214 3.03 -4.02 -0.84
CA LYS A 214 3.60 -3.82 -2.15
C LYS A 214 2.54 -4.09 -3.21
N VAL A 215 2.66 -3.39 -4.34
CA VAL A 215 1.98 -3.79 -5.57
C VAL A 215 3.02 -4.41 -6.49
N HIS A 216 2.91 -5.72 -6.65
CA HIS A 216 3.75 -6.51 -7.53
C HIS A 216 3.14 -6.51 -8.93
N ILE A 217 3.81 -5.87 -9.88
CA ILE A 217 3.43 -5.88 -11.29
C ILE A 217 4.33 -6.87 -12.02
N PHE A 218 3.74 -7.94 -12.55
CA PHE A 218 4.41 -8.88 -13.43
C PHE A 218 3.91 -8.69 -14.86
N THR A 219 4.81 -8.34 -15.78
CA THR A 219 4.47 -7.98 -17.16
C THR A 219 5.53 -8.43 -18.16
N MET A 220 5.25 -8.38 -19.46
CA MET A 220 6.29 -8.57 -20.48
C MET A 220 7.23 -7.36 -20.57
N PRO A 221 8.47 -7.51 -21.09
CA PRO A 221 9.40 -6.41 -21.29
C PRO A 221 8.86 -5.24 -22.14
N ASN A 222 8.03 -5.54 -23.15
CA ASN A 222 7.29 -4.56 -23.94
C ASN A 222 5.84 -4.50 -23.42
N CYS A 223 5.67 -3.92 -22.23
CA CYS A 223 4.46 -4.04 -21.44
C CYS A 223 3.23 -3.41 -22.07
N ASP A 224 3.30 -2.39 -22.92
CA ASP A 224 2.11 -1.85 -23.61
C ASP A 224 2.04 -2.31 -25.08
N GLY A 225 2.81 -3.34 -25.45
CA GLY A 225 2.94 -3.85 -26.81
C GLY A 225 3.99 -3.12 -27.66
N GLU A 226 4.36 -1.89 -27.32
CA GLU A 226 5.27 -1.06 -28.12
C GLU A 226 6.49 -0.57 -27.33
N ASN A 227 6.29 -0.27 -26.05
CA ASN A 227 7.20 0.45 -25.17
C ASN A 227 7.58 -0.41 -23.96
N LYS A 228 8.78 -0.12 -23.45
CA LYS A 228 9.29 -0.73 -22.22
C LYS A 228 8.76 0.00 -20.99
N TRP A 229 8.80 -0.69 -19.85
CA TRP A 229 8.35 -0.17 -18.55
C TRP A 229 8.79 1.26 -18.21
N PRO A 230 10.07 1.68 -18.42
CA PRO A 230 10.49 3.04 -18.07
C PRO A 230 9.70 4.15 -18.79
N LYS A 231 9.24 3.90 -20.01
CA LYS A 231 8.36 4.84 -20.73
C LYS A 231 6.94 4.77 -20.18
N VAL A 232 6.39 3.56 -20.00
CA VAL A 232 5.03 3.36 -19.49
C VAL A 232 4.83 4.00 -18.12
N ILE A 233 5.75 3.79 -17.16
CA ILE A 233 5.65 4.40 -15.83
C ILE A 233 5.81 5.92 -15.86
N ARG A 234 6.67 6.45 -16.74
CA ARG A 234 6.83 7.89 -16.91
C ARG A 234 5.55 8.53 -17.42
N ASP A 235 4.93 7.93 -18.43
CA ASP A 235 3.71 8.43 -19.04
C ASP A 235 2.52 8.28 -18.05
N ALA A 236 2.46 7.20 -17.27
CA ALA A 236 1.51 7.01 -16.18
C ALA A 236 1.62 8.10 -15.10
N LYS A 237 2.86 8.44 -14.70
CA LYS A 237 3.13 9.53 -13.75
C LYS A 237 2.70 10.89 -14.30
N GLU A 238 2.82 11.11 -15.60
CA GLU A 238 2.34 12.35 -16.22
C GLU A 238 0.82 12.46 -16.16
N ILE A 239 0.08 11.38 -16.45
CA ILE A 239 -1.38 11.33 -16.29
C ILE A 239 -1.78 11.73 -14.86
N VAL A 240 -1.09 11.19 -13.84
CA VAL A 240 -1.38 11.53 -12.43
C VAL A 240 -1.02 13.00 -12.11
N ARG A 241 0.06 13.54 -12.66
CA ARG A 241 0.47 14.95 -12.46
C ARG A 241 -0.47 15.95 -13.10
N GLU A 242 -1.09 15.57 -14.21
CA GLU A 242 -2.05 16.39 -14.94
C GLU A 242 -3.41 16.48 -14.24
N LEU A 243 -3.66 15.64 -13.23
CA LEU A 243 -4.85 15.77 -12.37
C LEU A 243 -4.85 17.10 -11.65
N LYS A 244 -5.95 17.83 -11.82
CA LYS A 244 -6.17 19.14 -11.23
C LYS A 244 -7.34 19.09 -10.26
N SER A 245 -7.17 19.79 -9.15
CA SER A 245 -8.30 20.19 -8.28
C SER A 245 -9.26 21.12 -9.03
N PRO A 246 -10.50 21.32 -8.54
CA PRO A 246 -11.43 22.32 -9.07
C PRO A 246 -10.80 23.72 -9.22
N ASN A 247 -9.82 24.03 -8.37
CA ASN A 247 -9.06 25.27 -8.38
C ASN A 247 -7.91 25.30 -9.41
N LYS A 248 -7.86 24.36 -10.35
CA LYS A 248 -6.81 24.19 -11.39
C LYS A 248 -5.39 23.98 -10.85
N LYS A 249 -5.21 23.82 -9.54
CA LYS A 249 -3.94 23.44 -8.93
C LYS A 249 -3.72 21.94 -9.08
N ARG A 250 -2.46 21.52 -9.20
CA ARG A 250 -2.07 20.10 -9.20
C ARG A 250 -2.67 19.40 -7.99
N LEU A 251 -3.33 18.27 -8.23
CA LEU A 251 -4.05 17.49 -7.22
C LEU A 251 -3.10 16.64 -6.36
N VAL A 252 -2.13 16.00 -7.00
CA VAL A 252 -1.19 15.06 -6.36
C VAL A 252 0.18 15.70 -6.24
N ALA A 253 0.71 15.82 -5.03
CA ALA A 253 2.08 16.30 -4.81
C ALA A 253 3.12 15.32 -5.40
N GLU A 254 4.26 15.83 -5.87
CA GLU A 254 5.31 14.99 -6.48
C GLU A 254 5.85 13.95 -5.49
N GLU A 255 5.91 14.30 -4.21
CA GLU A 255 6.34 13.36 -3.16
C GLU A 255 5.37 12.21 -2.96
N ARG A 256 4.05 12.45 -3.03
CA ARG A 256 3.04 11.37 -2.97
C ARG A 256 3.17 10.43 -4.15
N LEU A 257 3.34 10.98 -5.34
CA LEU A 257 3.55 10.19 -6.54
C LEU A 257 4.83 9.34 -6.46
N ARG A 258 5.91 9.92 -5.92
CA ARG A 258 7.15 9.18 -5.69
C ARG A 258 6.98 8.09 -4.64
N LEU A 259 6.25 8.35 -3.55
CA LEU A 259 5.94 7.33 -2.55
C LEU A 259 5.11 6.20 -3.16
N ALA A 260 4.11 6.51 -3.99
CA ALA A 260 3.33 5.49 -4.68
C ALA A 260 4.18 4.63 -5.61
N GLU A 261 5.12 5.24 -6.34
CA GLU A 261 6.11 4.53 -7.16
C GLU A 261 7.04 3.64 -6.32
N GLU A 262 7.44 4.06 -5.12
CA GLU A 262 8.25 3.26 -4.19
C GLU A 262 7.50 2.00 -3.66
N HIS A 263 6.16 1.96 -3.76
CA HIS A 263 5.35 0.78 -3.43
C HIS A 263 5.16 -0.18 -4.62
N LEU A 264 5.58 0.21 -5.83
CA LEU A 264 5.54 -0.67 -6.99
C LEU A 264 6.80 -1.55 -7.04
N GLU A 265 6.60 -2.86 -7.17
CA GLU A 265 7.65 -3.82 -7.48
C GLU A 265 7.36 -4.45 -8.82
N VAL A 266 8.30 -4.33 -9.76
CA VAL A 266 8.05 -4.69 -11.16
C VAL A 266 9.00 -5.78 -11.57
N SER A 267 8.45 -6.87 -12.09
CA SER A 267 9.16 -8.04 -12.57
C SER A 267 8.72 -8.38 -13.99
N PHE A 268 9.63 -9.00 -14.76
CA PHE A 268 9.39 -9.25 -16.19
C PHE A 268 9.53 -10.72 -16.54
N GLY A 269 8.62 -11.23 -17.36
CA GLY A 269 8.65 -12.62 -17.83
C GLY A 269 7.84 -12.84 -19.09
N ARG A 270 7.95 -14.03 -19.67
CA ARG A 270 7.10 -14.50 -20.77
C ARG A 270 6.00 -15.39 -20.21
N PHE A 271 4.76 -14.98 -20.37
CA PHE A 271 3.59 -15.67 -19.84
C PHE A 271 2.33 -15.18 -20.56
N HIS A 272 1.22 -15.88 -20.35
CA HIS A 272 -0.06 -15.51 -20.95
C HIS A 272 -1.21 -15.38 -19.95
N CYS A 273 -1.04 -15.71 -18.67
CA CYS A 273 -2.11 -15.51 -17.67
C CYS A 273 -2.37 -14.02 -17.42
N LYS A 274 -3.61 -13.65 -17.08
CA LYS A 274 -3.95 -12.30 -16.63
C LYS A 274 -4.81 -12.39 -15.38
N LEU A 275 -4.32 -11.83 -14.29
CA LEU A 275 -5.06 -11.79 -13.05
C LEU A 275 -4.68 -10.58 -12.20
N ILE A 276 -5.60 -10.18 -11.34
CA ILE A 276 -5.25 -9.43 -10.14
C ILE A 276 -5.55 -10.28 -8.91
N ALA A 277 -4.71 -10.18 -7.90
CA ALA A 277 -4.93 -10.84 -6.63
C ALA A 277 -4.60 -9.91 -5.47
N ASN A 278 -5.35 -10.06 -4.37
CA ASN A 278 -4.98 -9.51 -3.08
C ASN A 278 -4.68 -10.66 -2.13
N CYS A 279 -3.48 -10.69 -1.55
CA CYS A 279 -3.11 -11.64 -0.51
C CYS A 279 -3.08 -10.91 0.82
N SER A 280 -3.99 -11.25 1.74
CA SER A 280 -4.02 -10.68 3.08
C SER A 280 -3.23 -11.57 4.04
N PRO A 281 -2.06 -11.12 4.55
CA PRO A 281 -1.32 -11.89 5.53
C PRO A 281 -2.17 -12.12 6.80
N GLU A 282 -2.86 -11.08 7.27
CA GLU A 282 -3.63 -11.10 8.53
C GLU A 282 -4.69 -12.19 8.56
N THR A 283 -5.33 -12.48 7.43
CA THR A 283 -6.40 -13.48 7.35
C THR A 283 -5.93 -14.82 6.80
N GLY A 284 -4.73 -14.87 6.21
CA GLY A 284 -4.26 -16.01 5.42
C GLY A 284 -5.12 -16.32 4.19
N GLN A 285 -6.04 -15.40 3.82
CA GLN A 285 -6.92 -15.53 2.67
C GLN A 285 -6.45 -14.68 1.52
N ALA A 286 -6.85 -15.07 0.32
CA ALA A 286 -6.61 -14.32 -0.86
C ALA A 286 -7.78 -14.33 -1.83
N GLU A 287 -7.95 -13.22 -2.54
CA GLU A 287 -9.03 -12.98 -3.50
C GLU A 287 -8.41 -12.79 -4.88
N ILE A 288 -8.92 -13.47 -5.91
CA ILE A 288 -8.38 -13.43 -7.28
C ILE A 288 -9.48 -13.07 -8.27
N LEU A 289 -9.15 -12.16 -9.18
CA LEU A 289 -9.86 -11.97 -10.44
C LEU A 289 -8.98 -12.48 -11.59
N LEU A 290 -9.40 -13.57 -12.23
CA LEU A 290 -8.75 -14.14 -13.41
C LEU A 290 -9.53 -13.74 -14.67
N THR A 291 -8.83 -13.36 -15.74
CA THR A 291 -9.49 -12.96 -16.99
C THR A 291 -8.66 -13.29 -18.23
N SER A 292 -9.30 -13.37 -19.40
CA SER A 292 -8.60 -13.36 -20.70
C SER A 292 -8.17 -11.95 -21.14
N ALA A 293 -8.79 -10.90 -20.58
CA ALA A 293 -8.47 -9.52 -20.92
C ALA A 293 -7.08 -9.13 -20.38
N SER A 294 -6.24 -8.59 -21.25
CA SER A 294 -5.01 -7.92 -20.76
C SER A 294 -5.34 -6.52 -20.25
N PHE A 295 -4.60 -6.03 -19.25
CA PHE A 295 -4.81 -4.72 -18.62
C PHE A 295 -4.37 -3.55 -19.51
N HIS A 296 -4.97 -3.47 -20.70
CA HIS A 296 -4.54 -2.67 -21.82
C HIS A 296 -5.74 -2.10 -22.58
N LYS A 297 -5.57 -0.96 -23.26
CA LYS A 297 -6.60 -0.28 -24.07
C LYS A 297 -7.33 -1.17 -25.05
N TRP A 298 -6.64 -2.15 -25.62
CA TRP A 298 -7.27 -3.06 -26.59
C TRP A 298 -8.41 -3.89 -26.01
N HIS A 299 -8.42 -4.17 -24.71
CA HIS A 299 -9.50 -4.94 -24.07
C HIS A 299 -10.50 -4.04 -23.33
N PHE A 300 -10.07 -2.86 -22.87
CA PHE A 300 -10.88 -2.02 -21.98
C PHE A 300 -11.42 -0.73 -22.63
N ASP A 301 -10.97 -0.38 -23.84
CA ASP A 301 -11.50 0.75 -24.60
C ASP A 301 -12.31 0.28 -25.83
N ILE A 302 -12.14 -0.97 -26.25
CA ILE A 302 -12.84 -1.58 -27.38
C ILE A 302 -13.81 -2.62 -26.84
N GLU A 303 -15.05 -2.60 -27.33
CA GLU A 303 -16.05 -3.60 -26.97
C GLU A 303 -15.60 -4.98 -27.43
N SER A 304 -15.09 -5.75 -26.48
CA SER A 304 -14.67 -7.13 -26.64
C SER A 304 -15.26 -7.96 -25.49
N GLY A 305 -15.62 -9.19 -25.81
CA GLY A 305 -16.06 -10.18 -24.81
C GLY A 305 -14.85 -10.94 -24.30
N ASP A 306 -14.67 -10.95 -23.00
CA ASP A 306 -13.58 -11.63 -22.33
C ASP A 306 -14.12 -12.53 -21.23
N THR A 307 -13.44 -13.64 -21.00
CA THR A 307 -13.73 -14.52 -19.87
C THR A 307 -13.27 -13.86 -18.58
N VAL A 308 -14.07 -13.98 -17.53
CA VAL A 308 -13.73 -13.50 -16.20
C VAL A 308 -14.27 -14.45 -15.14
N THR A 309 -13.45 -14.72 -14.14
CA THR A 309 -13.79 -15.55 -12.97
C THR A 309 -13.22 -14.89 -11.73
N TYR A 310 -13.99 -14.92 -10.65
CA TYR A 310 -13.57 -14.43 -9.35
C TYR A 310 -13.71 -15.54 -8.31
N PHE A 311 -12.70 -15.73 -7.48
CA PHE A 311 -12.70 -16.77 -6.46
C PHE A 311 -11.76 -16.42 -5.30
N ARG A 312 -11.95 -17.13 -4.19
CA ARG A 312 -11.15 -17.00 -2.97
C ARG A 312 -10.44 -18.31 -2.67
N LEU A 313 -9.24 -18.21 -2.12
CA LEU A 313 -8.43 -19.35 -1.69
C LEU A 313 -7.49 -18.92 -0.55
N SER A 314 -6.76 -19.87 0.03
CA SER A 314 -5.68 -19.54 0.96
C SER A 314 -4.56 -18.78 0.24
N ALA A 315 -3.87 -17.91 0.98
CA ALA A 315 -2.68 -17.22 0.49
C ALA A 315 -1.61 -18.23 0.03
N GLU A 316 -1.44 -19.33 0.76
CA GLU A 316 -0.54 -20.43 0.37
C GLU A 316 -0.87 -21.01 -1.01
N ASN A 317 -2.15 -21.25 -1.30
CA ASN A 317 -2.56 -21.78 -2.59
C ASN A 317 -2.30 -20.78 -3.74
N ILE A 318 -2.38 -19.47 -3.48
CA ILE A 318 -1.99 -18.46 -4.49
C ILE A 318 -0.51 -18.59 -4.79
N ILE A 319 0.31 -18.64 -3.74
CA ILE A 319 1.75 -18.71 -3.87
C ILE A 319 2.13 -19.94 -4.67
N ASN A 320 1.65 -21.11 -4.25
CA ASN A 320 2.05 -22.39 -4.82
C ASN A 320 1.54 -22.59 -6.25
N HIS A 321 0.31 -22.16 -6.56
CA HIS A 321 -0.33 -22.48 -7.85
C HIS A 321 -0.30 -21.35 -8.87
N TYR A 322 -0.11 -20.09 -8.46
CA TYR A 322 -0.18 -18.93 -9.36
C TYR A 322 1.11 -18.12 -9.40
N LEU A 323 1.77 -17.91 -8.26
CA LEU A 323 2.96 -17.04 -8.19
C LEU A 323 4.28 -17.80 -8.40
N ALA A 324 4.45 -18.95 -7.75
CA ALA A 324 5.66 -19.77 -7.87
C ALA A 324 5.93 -20.24 -9.31
N PRO A 325 4.92 -20.64 -10.13
CA PRO A 325 5.16 -20.96 -11.53
C PRO A 325 5.70 -19.77 -12.37
N LEU A 326 5.56 -18.54 -11.87
CA LEU A 326 6.09 -17.32 -12.47
C LEU A 326 7.44 -16.90 -11.88
N GLY A 327 7.97 -17.65 -10.90
CA GLY A 327 9.18 -17.32 -10.15
C GLY A 327 8.98 -16.19 -9.14
N LEU A 328 7.75 -16.00 -8.64
CA LEU A 328 7.38 -14.92 -7.74
C LEU A 328 7.20 -15.37 -6.27
N GLU A 329 7.57 -16.61 -5.92
CA GLU A 329 7.38 -17.16 -4.57
C GLU A 329 8.04 -16.34 -3.44
N GLN A 330 9.19 -15.71 -3.70
CA GLN A 330 9.98 -14.98 -2.70
C GLN A 330 9.48 -13.56 -2.43
N GLN A 331 8.53 -13.08 -3.23
CA GLN A 331 8.00 -11.72 -3.12
C GLN A 331 6.84 -11.61 -2.14
N VAL A 332 6.32 -12.74 -1.64
CA VAL A 332 5.31 -12.73 -0.60
C VAL A 332 6.02 -12.64 0.74
N SER A 333 5.75 -11.57 1.48
CA SER A 333 6.24 -11.44 2.84
C SER A 333 5.65 -12.56 3.69
N VAL A 334 6.43 -13.63 3.88
CA VAL A 334 5.97 -14.86 4.53
C VAL A 334 5.49 -14.52 5.93
N LEU A 335 4.28 -14.99 6.20
CA LEU A 335 3.62 -15.12 7.50
C LEU A 335 4.55 -15.80 8.51
N GLU A 336 5.43 -15.04 9.15
CA GLU A 336 5.96 -15.44 10.47
C GLU A 336 4.81 -15.28 11.46
N SER A 337 4.05 -16.36 11.63
CA SER A 337 3.12 -16.50 12.74
C SER A 337 3.91 -16.44 14.05
N PRO A 338 3.52 -15.61 15.03
CA PRO A 338 4.13 -15.66 16.34
C PRO A 338 3.72 -16.96 17.04
N ASP A 339 4.71 -17.84 17.24
CA ASP A 339 4.78 -18.92 18.23
C ASP A 339 3.54 -19.81 18.41
N ALA A 340 3.49 -20.91 17.64
CA ALA A 340 2.92 -22.16 18.10
C ALA A 340 4.05 -23.03 18.71
N SER A 341 4.52 -22.67 19.90
CA SER A 341 5.37 -23.56 20.69
C SER A 341 5.10 -23.36 22.17
N GLU A 342 4.28 -24.24 22.74
CA GLU A 342 4.53 -24.86 24.05
C GLU A 342 3.68 -26.15 24.15
N GLU A 343 4.17 -27.19 23.48
CA GLU A 343 3.94 -28.56 23.94
C GLU A 343 4.93 -28.85 25.08
N GLY A 344 4.38 -29.08 26.26
CA GLY A 344 5.02 -29.69 27.41
C GLY A 344 3.95 -29.87 28.47
N THR A 345 3.45 -31.07 28.74
CA THR A 345 4.12 -31.96 29.70
C THR A 345 3.52 -33.36 29.58
N VAL A 346 4.39 -34.34 29.35
CA VAL A 346 4.13 -35.77 29.53
C VAL A 346 4.06 -36.05 31.03
N ILE A 347 2.96 -36.66 31.51
CA ILE A 347 2.94 -37.36 32.79
C ILE A 347 2.65 -38.83 32.51
N THR A 348 3.65 -39.66 32.78
CA THR A 348 3.60 -41.12 32.76
C THR A 348 3.31 -41.65 34.17
N GLU A 349 2.19 -42.34 34.35
CA GLU A 349 1.93 -43.41 35.34
C GLU A 349 0.86 -44.31 34.67
N GLY A 350 0.88 -45.64 34.58
CA GLY A 350 1.65 -46.71 35.20
C GLY A 350 0.68 -47.88 35.51
N VAL A 351 0.90 -49.05 34.88
CA VAL A 351 0.54 -50.43 35.34
C VAL A 351 -0.92 -50.94 35.04
N PRO A 352 -1.19 -52.25 34.75
CA PRO A 352 -0.50 -53.31 33.99
C PRO A 352 -1.47 -54.11 33.05
N PRO A 353 -1.08 -55.27 32.44
CA PRO A 353 -1.75 -55.85 31.29
C PRO A 353 -2.67 -57.04 31.61
N THR A 354 -3.72 -57.17 30.81
CA THR A 354 -4.48 -58.40 30.52
C THR A 354 -4.83 -58.32 29.03
N GLY A 355 -4.52 -59.24 28.13
CA GLY A 355 -4.40 -60.68 28.22
C GLY A 355 -5.26 -61.27 27.10
N ASN A 356 -4.61 -61.76 26.04
CA ASN A 356 -5.03 -62.79 25.06
C ASN A 356 -6.34 -62.70 24.23
N GLY A 357 -6.19 -63.05 22.94
CA GLY A 357 -7.22 -63.53 22.00
C GLY A 357 -6.98 -62.98 20.59
N ILE A 358 -6.16 -63.60 19.73
CA ILE A 358 -6.44 -64.73 18.80
C ILE A 358 -7.70 -64.53 17.93
N GLY A 359 -7.50 -64.59 16.60
CA GLY A 359 -8.52 -64.73 15.55
C GLY A 359 -8.24 -63.81 14.35
N GLU A 360 -7.34 -64.14 13.41
CA GLU A 360 -7.52 -64.97 12.20
C GLU A 360 -8.70 -64.62 11.26
N SER A 361 -8.33 -64.42 9.97
CA SER A 361 -9.12 -64.65 8.74
C SER A 361 -10.26 -63.64 8.43
N ASN A 362 -10.67 -63.27 7.22
CA ASN A 362 -10.49 -63.67 5.81
C ASN A 362 -10.87 -62.42 4.94
N ALA A 363 -10.24 -62.10 3.81
CA ALA A 363 -10.54 -62.58 2.44
C ALA A 363 -12.02 -62.45 1.97
N GLY A 364 -12.22 -61.75 0.84
CA GLY A 364 -13.46 -61.65 0.04
C GLY A 364 -13.61 -60.24 -0.56
N GLN A 365 -13.16 -59.95 -1.79
CA GLN A 365 -13.86 -60.18 -3.07
C GLN A 365 -15.33 -59.76 -3.04
N GLU A 366 -15.64 -58.60 -3.62
CA GLU A 366 -16.37 -58.47 -4.89
C GLU A 366 -15.93 -57.18 -5.61
#